data_AF-A0A9W6Q003-F1
#
_entry.id   AF-A0A9W6Q003-F1
#
_cell.length_a   1.000
_cell.length_b   1.000
_cell.length_c   1.000
_cell.angle_alpha   90.00
_cell.angle_beta   90.00
_cell.angle_gamma   90.00
#
_symmetry.space_group_name_H-M   'P 1'
#
loop_
_entity.id
_entity.type
_entity.pdbx_description
1 polymer ?
#
loop_
_entity_poly.entity_id
_entity_poly.type
_entity_poly.pdbx_seq_one_letter_code
_entity_poly.pdbx_strand_id
1 'polypeptide(L)'
;MAHERGGLPPLPGDRKVPMKAKRERCGNVPCEWCDRDDWVCRFCHGSGWWRPERPHQTPTGELSWERIEEPCRMCGNTGKEHNPLTVPPAS
;
A
#
# COMPACT_ATOMS: atom_id res chain seq x y z
N MET A 1 -5.34 -47.52 -13.98
CA MET A 1 -4.47 -46.40 -14.37
C MET A 1 -5.37 -45.19 -14.57
N ALA A 2 -5.30 -44.19 -13.68
CA ALA A 2 -6.10 -42.97 -13.77
C ALA A 2 -5.15 -41.80 -14.07
N HIS A 3 -5.41 -41.09 -15.16
CA HIS A 3 -4.67 -39.89 -15.55
C HIS A 3 -5.13 -38.70 -14.70
N GLU A 4 -4.22 -38.16 -13.89
CA GLU A 4 -4.45 -36.91 -13.17
C GLU A 4 -4.39 -35.73 -14.15
N ARG A 5 -5.49 -34.99 -14.26
CA ARG A 5 -5.58 -33.78 -15.06
C ARG A 5 -4.69 -32.71 -14.43
N GLY A 6 -3.59 -32.40 -15.09
CA GLY A 6 -2.68 -31.32 -14.71
C GLY A 6 -3.45 -29.99 -14.58
N GLY A 7 -3.43 -29.43 -13.37
CA GLY A 7 -3.88 -28.06 -13.14
C GLY A 7 -2.99 -27.10 -13.91
N LEU A 8 -3.59 -26.13 -14.61
CA LEU A 8 -2.82 -25.08 -15.28
C LEU A 8 -1.94 -24.33 -14.26
N PRO A 9 -0.68 -24.02 -14.60
CA PRO A 9 0.14 -23.16 -13.77
C PRO A 9 -0.50 -21.76 -13.66
N PRO A 10 -0.45 -21.11 -12.48
CA PRO A 10 -0.96 -19.75 -12.32
C PRO A 10 -0.24 -18.79 -13.26
N LEU A 11 -0.99 -17.87 -13.87
CA LEU A 11 -0.45 -16.84 -14.76
C LEU A 11 0.60 -15.99 -14.01
N PRO A 12 1.69 -15.55 -14.67
CA PRO A 12 2.65 -14.63 -14.08
C PRO A 12 2.02 -13.25 -13.92
N GLY A 13 1.42 -13.01 -12.76
CA GLY A 13 0.78 -11.73 -12.41
C GLY A 13 0.14 -11.75 -11.02
N ASP A 14 -0.32 -12.90 -10.56
CA ASP A 14 -1.02 -13.07 -9.28
C ASP A 14 -0.11 -13.49 -8.12
N ARG A 15 1.16 -13.08 -8.12
CA ARG A 15 1.96 -13.19 -6.90
C ARG A 15 1.44 -12.16 -5.90
N LYS A 16 0.44 -12.54 -5.11
CA LYS A 16 0.11 -11.86 -3.85
C LYS A 16 1.39 -11.88 -3.01
N VAL A 17 2.16 -10.80 -3.07
CA VAL A 17 3.28 -10.60 -2.16
C VAL A 17 2.66 -10.63 -0.76
N PRO A 18 3.10 -11.53 0.14
CA PRO A 18 2.52 -11.58 1.47
C PRO A 18 2.67 -10.21 2.11
N MET A 19 1.55 -9.58 2.48
CA MET A 19 1.54 -8.29 3.14
C MET A 19 2.42 -8.39 4.38
N LYS A 20 3.57 -7.71 4.37
CA LYS A 20 4.40 -7.58 5.57
C LYS A 20 3.59 -6.85 6.65
N ALA A 21 3.88 -7.18 7.91
CA ALA A 21 3.26 -6.52 9.05
C ALA A 21 3.45 -4.99 8.99
N LYS A 22 2.47 -4.25 9.50
CA LYS A 22 2.53 -2.79 9.64
C LYS A 22 3.72 -2.38 10.52
N ARG A 23 4.22 -1.17 10.32
CA ARG A 23 5.24 -0.58 11.20
C ARG A 23 4.57 0.10 12.39
N GLU A 24 5.24 0.09 13.54
CA GLU A 24 4.80 0.89 14.69
C GLU A 24 5.02 2.39 14.47
N ARG A 25 6.13 2.75 13.80
CA ARG A 25 6.49 4.15 13.48
C ARG A 25 6.95 4.29 12.03
N CYS A 26 6.77 5.49 11.49
CA CYS A 26 7.31 5.83 10.18
C CYS A 26 8.83 6.05 10.25
N GLY A 27 9.47 6.28 9.09
CA GLY A 27 10.92 6.50 9.03
C GLY A 27 11.39 7.86 9.56
N ASN A 28 10.46 8.79 9.85
CA ASN A 28 10.80 10.11 10.37
C ASN A 28 10.84 10.06 11.90
N VAL A 29 11.97 10.45 12.49
CA VAL A 29 12.15 10.49 13.95
C VAL A 29 12.79 11.84 14.33
N PRO A 30 12.12 12.69 15.13
CA PRO A 30 10.80 12.49 15.73
C PRO A 30 9.64 12.62 14.73
N CYS A 31 8.49 12.03 15.05
CA CYS A 31 7.26 12.18 14.26
C CYS A 31 6.06 12.24 15.20
N GLU A 32 5.53 13.46 15.37
CA GLU A 32 4.38 13.75 16.23
C GLU A 32 3.12 12.98 15.83
N TRP A 33 2.93 12.70 14.53
CA TRP A 33 1.78 11.93 14.05
C TRP A 33 1.86 10.45 14.45
N CYS A 34 3.06 9.88 14.52
CA CYS A 34 3.24 8.51 15.01
C CYS A 34 3.03 8.41 16.53
N ASP A 35 3.19 9.51 17.27
CA ASP A 35 2.93 9.57 18.72
C ASP A 35 1.44 9.63 19.05
N ARG A 36 0.58 9.87 18.05
CA ARG A 36 -0.87 9.81 18.16
C ARG A 36 -1.41 8.41 17.89
N ASP A 37 -2.56 8.09 18.47
CA ASP A 37 -3.31 6.84 18.26
C ASP A 37 -4.80 7.07 17.93
N ASP A 38 -5.21 8.34 17.85
CA ASP A 38 -6.62 8.71 17.74
C ASP A 38 -7.13 8.66 16.29
N TRP A 39 -6.25 8.78 15.30
CA TRP A 39 -6.62 8.96 13.89
C TRP A 39 -6.06 7.85 12.98
N VAL A 40 -6.98 7.15 12.32
CA VAL A 40 -6.63 6.16 11.29
C VAL A 40 -6.35 6.84 9.96
N CYS A 41 -5.34 6.35 9.23
CA CYS A 41 -5.00 6.89 7.92
C CYS A 41 -6.16 6.73 6.94
N ARG A 42 -6.64 7.85 6.37
CA ARG A 42 -7.77 7.88 5.43
C ARG A 42 -7.53 7.20 4.09
N PHE A 43 -6.27 6.90 3.76
CA PHE A 43 -5.92 6.27 2.48
C PHE A 43 -5.91 4.74 2.56
N CYS A 44 -5.47 4.19 3.70
CA CYS A 44 -5.39 2.73 3.92
C CYS A 44 -6.40 2.22 4.95
N HIS A 45 -7.17 3.12 5.56
CA HIS A 45 -8.17 2.84 6.59
C HIS A 45 -7.58 2.04 7.77
N GLY A 46 -6.34 2.35 8.15
CA GLY A 46 -5.63 1.70 9.26
C GLY A 46 -4.90 0.39 8.90
N SER A 47 -5.08 -0.16 7.70
CA SER A 47 -4.43 -1.43 7.32
C SER A 47 -2.91 -1.31 7.13
N GLY A 48 -2.41 -0.10 6.87
CA GLY A 48 -1.01 0.13 6.48
C GLY A 48 -0.70 -0.27 5.04
N TRP A 49 -1.67 -0.77 4.27
CA TRP A 49 -1.56 -1.21 2.89
C TRP A 49 -2.58 -0.51 2.01
N TRP A 50 -2.22 -0.17 0.79
CA TRP A 50 -3.15 0.46 -0.15
C TRP A 50 -2.98 -0.10 -1.55
N ARG A 51 -3.97 0.17 -2.41
CA ARG A 51 -4.03 -0.39 -3.77
C ARG A 51 -4.10 0.70 -4.85
N PRO A 52 -3.06 1.54 -4.98
CA PRO A 52 -3.05 2.63 -5.95
C PRO A 52 -2.85 2.10 -7.37
N GLU A 53 -3.12 2.97 -8.34
CA GLU A 53 -2.69 2.79 -9.71
C GLU A 53 -1.32 3.43 -9.90
N ARG A 54 -0.44 2.77 -10.65
CA ARG A 54 0.84 3.34 -11.09
C ARG A 54 1.01 3.19 -12.60
N PRO A 55 1.76 4.09 -13.25
CA PRO A 55 2.15 3.88 -14.63
C PRO A 55 3.02 2.63 -14.77
N HIS A 56 2.75 1.85 -15.81
CA HIS A 56 3.48 0.65 -16.19
C HIS A 56 3.80 0.69 -17.68
N GLN A 57 5.09 0.62 -18.01
CA GLN A 57 5.51 0.53 -19.40
C GLN A 57 5.44 -0.92 -19.86
N THR A 58 4.60 -1.16 -20.88
CA THR A 58 4.44 -2.47 -21.50
C THR A 58 5.71 -2.88 -22.26
N PRO A 59 5.88 -4.17 -22.61
CA PRO A 59 7.04 -4.63 -23.39
C PRO A 59 7.17 -3.97 -24.77
N THR A 60 6.07 -3.45 -25.32
CA THR A 60 6.04 -2.73 -26.60
C THR A 60 6.35 -1.23 -26.46
N GLY A 61 6.55 -0.73 -25.23
CA GLY A 61 6.88 0.65 -24.94
C GLY A 61 5.68 1.56 -24.65
N GLU A 62 4.45 1.05 -24.73
CA GLU A 62 3.22 1.80 -24.41
C GLU A 62 3.06 2.00 -22.90
N LEU A 63 2.55 3.17 -22.50
CA LEU A 63 2.21 3.48 -21.11
C LEU A 63 0.80 2.97 -20.78
N SER A 64 0.72 2.02 -19.85
CA SER A 64 -0.52 1.50 -19.27
C SER A 64 -0.62 1.86 -17.79
N TRP A 65 -1.78 1.63 -17.18
CA TRP A 65 -1.98 1.77 -15.74
C TRP A 65 -2.23 0.41 -15.11
N GLU A 66 -1.48 0.08 -14.07
CA GLU A 66 -1.68 -1.15 -13.31
C GLU A 66 -2.05 -0.83 -11.86
N ARG A 67 -2.98 -1.61 -11.29
CA ARG A 67 -3.33 -1.52 -9.88
C ARG A 67 -2.39 -2.42 -9.08
N ILE A 68 -1.55 -1.82 -8.24
CA ILE A 68 -0.59 -2.55 -7.41
C ILE A 68 -1.06 -2.62 -5.97
N GLU A 69 -0.45 -3.50 -5.19
CA GLU A 69 -0.61 -3.56 -3.74
C GLU A 69 0.74 -3.29 -3.09
N GLU A 70 0.82 -2.28 -2.24
CA GLU A 70 2.07 -1.84 -1.63
C GLU A 70 1.84 -1.22 -0.24
N PRO A 71 2.90 -1.06 0.58
CA PRO A 71 2.80 -0.34 1.83
C PRO A 71 2.27 1.09 1.59
N CYS A 72 1.31 1.52 2.41
CA CYS A 72 0.71 2.84 2.28
C CYS A 72 1.75 3.93 2.50
N ARG A 73 2.09 4.64 1.41
CA ARG A 73 3.09 5.71 1.41
C ARG A 73 2.65 6.92 2.22
N MET A 74 1.33 7.18 2.28
CA MET A 74 0.77 8.33 3.00
C MET A 74 0.95 8.24 4.51
N CYS A 75 1.04 7.03 5.08
CA CYS A 75 1.28 6.83 6.51
C CYS A 75 2.61 6.13 6.83
N GLY A 76 3.49 5.97 5.83
CA GLY A 76 4.74 5.21 6.01
C GLY A 76 4.53 3.78 6.53
N ASN A 77 3.45 3.11 6.11
CA ASN A 77 3.03 1.77 6.56
C ASN A 77 2.61 1.64 8.04
N THR A 78 2.35 2.74 8.73
CA THR A 78 1.91 2.69 10.15
C THR A 78 0.41 2.44 10.35
N GLY A 79 -0.41 2.81 9.36
CA GLY A 79 -1.87 2.86 9.51
C GLY A 79 -2.39 4.11 10.23
N LYS A 80 -1.51 4.97 10.75
CA LYS A 80 -1.85 6.21 11.47
C LYS A 80 -1.87 7.41 10.51
N GLU A 81 -2.80 8.34 10.69
CA GLU A 81 -2.90 9.53 9.84
C GLU A 81 -1.69 10.46 10.01
N HIS A 82 -1.10 10.91 8.90
CA HIS A 82 0.09 11.78 8.86
C HIS A 82 -0.23 13.13 8.22
N ASN A 83 -1.38 13.71 8.57
CA ASN A 83 -1.94 14.85 7.86
C ASN A 83 -2.09 16.10 8.75
N PRO A 84 -1.55 17.26 8.34
CA PRO A 84 -1.68 18.52 9.07
C PRO A 84 -2.97 19.32 8.76
N LEU A 85 -3.93 18.80 7.99
CA LEU A 85 -5.09 19.61 7.52
C LEU A 85 -6.06 20.10 8.63
N THR A 86 -5.77 19.87 9.91
CA THR A 86 -6.52 20.48 11.03
C THR A 86 -5.95 21.81 11.52
N VAL A 87 -4.80 22.27 11.02
CA VAL A 87 -4.40 23.67 11.25
C VAL A 87 -5.11 24.51 10.19
N PRO A 88 -6.08 25.38 10.54
CA PRO A 88 -6.52 26.40 9.60
C PRO A 88 -5.29 27.20 9.14
N PRO A 89 -5.24 27.72 7.90
CA PRO A 89 -4.23 28.73 7.60
C PRO A 89 -4.35 29.83 8.66
N ALA A 90 -3.21 30.21 9.26
CA ALA A 90 -3.17 31.36 10.16
C ALA A 90 -3.85 32.53 9.44
N SER A 91 -4.97 33.00 10.00
CA SER A 91 -5.67 34.19 9.50
C SER A 91 -4.83 35.43 9.74
#